data_AF-A0A924I4Z6-F1
#
_entry.id   AF-A0A924I4Z6-F1
#
_cell.length_a   1.000
_cell.length_b   1.000
_cell.length_c   1.000
_cell.angle_alpha   90.00
_cell.angle_beta   90.00
_cell.angle_gamma   90.00
#
_symmetry.space_group_name_H-M   'P 1'
#
loop_
_entity.id
_entity.type
_entity.pdbx_description
1 polymer ?
#
loop_
_entity_poly.entity_id
_entity_poly.type
_entity_poly.pdbx_seq_one_letter_code
_entity_poly.pdbx_strand_id
1 'polypeptide(L)'
;MSDADHPDDDDIAFPGLDLPAEAPAAAPAYRVLARKYRPASFDALLGQEAMVQTLANAIARNRLAQAWLLTGVRGVGKTSTARIIAKALNCTGPGGTGGPTTSPCGACEPCVAIA
;
A
#
# COMPACT_ATOMS: atom_id res chain seq x y z
N MET A 1 -39.72 -41.82 34.55
CA MET A 1 -38.40 -42.46 34.50
C MET A 1 -37.80 -42.02 33.18
N SER A 2 -37.23 -40.81 33.11
CA SER A 2 -35.83 -40.52 33.52
C SER A 2 -34.93 -41.18 32.46
N ASP A 3 -34.11 -40.51 31.66
CA ASP A 3 -33.32 -39.28 31.81
C ASP A 3 -32.99 -38.82 30.36
N ALA A 4 -33.02 -37.56 29.94
CA ALA A 4 -32.22 -36.43 30.40
C ALA A 4 -30.74 -36.78 30.57
N ASP A 5 -30.04 -37.06 29.47
CA ASP A 5 -28.60 -36.73 29.36
C ASP A 5 -28.12 -36.96 27.92
N HIS A 6 -28.08 -35.89 27.13
CA HIS A 6 -27.24 -35.83 25.94
C HIS A 6 -25.94 -35.17 26.41
N PRO A 7 -24.86 -35.94 26.64
CA PRO A 7 -23.59 -35.37 27.10
C PRO A 7 -22.97 -34.53 25.99
N ASP A 8 -22.42 -33.40 26.43
CA ASP A 8 -21.95 -32.25 25.68
C ASP A 8 -20.94 -32.56 24.54
N ASP A 9 -21.15 -31.89 23.41
CA ASP A 9 -20.32 -31.86 22.19
C ASP A 9 -19.07 -30.97 22.33
N ASP A 10 -18.50 -30.83 23.55
CA ASP A 10 -17.54 -29.74 23.86
C ASP A 10 -16.12 -30.15 24.30
N ASP A 11 -15.70 -31.40 24.11
CA ASP A 11 -14.32 -31.82 24.45
C ASP A 11 -13.67 -32.72 23.38
N ILE A 12 -13.60 -32.25 22.13
CA ILE A 12 -12.56 -32.76 21.21
C ILE A 12 -11.25 -32.02 21.47
N ALA A 13 -10.64 -32.35 22.62
CA ALA A 13 -9.24 -32.07 22.88
C ALA A 13 -8.39 -33.01 22.00
N PHE A 14 -7.91 -32.53 20.84
CA PHE A 14 -6.97 -33.26 20.01
C PHE A 14 -5.62 -33.41 20.74
N PRO A 15 -5.22 -34.63 21.15
CA PRO A 15 -3.96 -34.83 21.86
C PRO A 15 -2.83 -34.76 20.84
N GLY A 16 -2.00 -33.72 20.92
CA GLY A 16 -0.80 -33.58 20.07
C GLY A 16 -0.68 -32.27 19.29
N LEU A 17 -1.56 -31.29 19.49
CA LEU A 17 -1.33 -29.91 19.02
C LEU A 17 -0.49 -29.15 20.05
N ASP A 18 0.80 -29.47 20.10
CA ASP A 18 1.80 -28.59 20.68
C ASP A 18 1.82 -27.30 19.83
N LEU A 19 0.99 -26.33 20.19
CA LEU A 19 1.09 -24.98 19.64
C LEU A 19 2.42 -24.40 20.14
N PRO A 20 3.40 -24.12 19.27
CA PRO A 20 4.65 -23.57 19.73
C PRO A 20 4.40 -22.19 20.35
N ALA A 21 4.98 -22.02 21.54
CA ALA A 21 5.07 -20.78 22.27
C ALA A 21 5.55 -19.63 21.37
N GLU A 22 4.96 -18.46 21.61
CA GLU A 22 5.31 -17.12 21.16
C GLU A 22 6.48 -17.02 20.18
N ALA A 23 6.15 -16.64 18.93
CA ALA A 23 7.13 -16.43 17.86
C ALA A 23 8.25 -15.50 18.33
N PRO A 24 9.54 -15.88 18.16
CA PRO A 24 10.64 -15.06 18.61
C PRO A 24 10.62 -13.70 17.90
N ALA A 25 10.89 -12.64 18.66
CA ALA A 25 11.01 -11.28 18.16
C ALA A 25 11.91 -11.26 16.91
N ALA A 26 11.31 -10.86 15.78
CA ALA A 26 11.92 -10.99 14.47
C ALA A 26 13.28 -10.27 14.41
N ALA A 27 14.35 -11.03 14.14
CA ALA A 27 15.62 -10.46 13.68
C ALA A 27 15.36 -9.55 12.47
N PRO A 28 16.14 -8.47 12.24
CA PRO A 28 15.85 -7.53 11.17
C PRO A 28 15.80 -8.26 9.83
N ALA A 29 14.57 -8.43 9.32
CA ALA A 29 14.33 -9.17 8.10
C ALA A 29 15.14 -8.52 6.96
N TYR A 30 15.90 -9.34 6.23
CA TYR A 30 16.70 -8.88 5.10
C TYR A 30 15.82 -8.06 4.13
N ARG A 31 16.03 -6.75 4.12
CA ARG A 31 15.23 -5.81 3.32
C ARG A 31 16.00 -5.41 2.07
N VAL A 32 15.51 -5.87 0.92
CA VAL A 32 16.06 -5.51 -0.40
C VAL A 32 16.06 -3.99 -0.57
N LEU A 33 17.19 -3.41 -1.00
CA LEU A 33 17.38 -1.95 -1.14
C LEU A 33 16.30 -1.31 -2.03
N ALA A 34 15.89 -1.98 -3.11
CA ALA A 34 14.82 -1.52 -4.01
C ALA A 34 13.46 -1.34 -3.32
N ARG A 35 13.22 -2.02 -2.18
CA ARG A 35 12.01 -1.82 -1.35
C ARG A 35 12.23 -0.80 -0.23
N LYS A 36 13.48 -0.59 0.19
CA LYS A 36 13.83 0.41 1.21
C LYS A 36 13.78 1.83 0.63
N TYR A 37 14.27 2.00 -0.60
CA TYR A 37 14.41 3.30 -1.26
C TYR A 37 13.36 3.55 -2.36
N ARG A 38 12.24 2.82 -2.35
CA ARG A 38 11.16 3.10 -3.30
C ARG A 38 10.59 4.49 -2.99
N PRO A 39 10.59 5.44 -3.94
CA PRO A 39 10.09 6.77 -3.69
C PRO A 39 8.60 6.73 -3.37
N ALA A 40 8.19 7.54 -2.39
CA ALA A 40 6.79 7.64 -1.94
C ALA A 40 6.08 8.89 -2.48
N SER A 41 6.85 9.92 -2.89
CA SER A 41 6.37 11.20 -3.41
C SER A 41 7.10 11.56 -4.70
N PHE A 42 6.58 12.55 -5.45
CA PHE A 42 7.22 13.03 -6.68
C PHE A 42 8.56 13.74 -6.42
N ASP A 43 8.74 14.38 -5.27
CA ASP A 43 10.01 15.05 -4.92
C ASP A 43 11.18 14.07 -4.77
N ALA A 44 10.88 12.81 -4.44
CA ALA A 44 11.87 11.75 -4.35
C ALA A 44 12.13 11.05 -5.71
N LEU A 45 11.45 11.46 -6.77
CA LEU A 45 11.58 10.89 -8.11
C LEU A 45 12.62 11.69 -8.92
N LEU A 46 13.79 11.09 -9.14
CA LEU A 46 14.90 11.75 -9.82
C LEU A 46 14.76 11.66 -11.36
N GLY A 47 14.91 12.80 -12.05
CA GLY A 47 15.02 12.85 -13.52
C GLY A 47 13.70 12.68 -14.27
N GLN A 48 12.56 13.01 -13.63
CA GLN A 48 11.21 12.90 -14.20
C GLN A 48 10.41 14.21 -14.09
N GLU A 49 11.10 15.34 -14.00
CA GLU A 49 10.54 16.65 -13.65
C GLU A 49 9.48 17.12 -14.67
N ALA A 50 9.71 16.90 -15.97
CA ALA A 50 8.77 17.27 -17.02
C ALA A 50 7.42 16.54 -16.89
N MET A 51 7.45 15.27 -16.48
CA MET A 51 6.24 14.46 -16.29
C MET A 51 5.49 14.91 -15.02
N VAL A 52 6.21 15.16 -13.93
CA VAL A 52 5.63 15.71 -12.69
C VAL A 52 4.97 17.07 -12.96
N GLN A 53 5.63 17.96 -13.70
CA GLN A 53 5.06 19.25 -14.08
C GLN A 53 3.78 19.10 -14.92
N THR A 54 3.77 18.14 -15.85
CA THR A 54 2.60 17.87 -16.69
C THR A 54 1.42 17.40 -15.86
N LEU A 55 1.66 16.48 -14.91
CA LEU A 55 0.63 16.02 -13.97
C LEU A 55 0.15 17.14 -13.05
N ALA A 56 1.06 17.96 -12.52
CA ALA A 56 0.73 19.10 -11.68
C ALA A 56 -0.22 20.08 -12.40
N ASN A 57 0.12 20.39 -13.65
CA ASN A 57 -0.71 21.23 -14.50
C ASN A 57 -2.07 20.58 -14.82
N ALA A 58 -2.12 19.26 -15.02
CA ALA A 58 -3.36 18.53 -15.28
C ALA A 58 -4.30 18.54 -14.07
N ILE A 59 -3.76 18.35 -12.86
CA ILE A 59 -4.51 18.44 -11.60
C ILE A 59 -5.03 19.87 -11.40
N ALA A 60 -4.18 20.88 -11.54
CA ALA A 60 -4.57 22.28 -11.36
C ALA A 60 -5.68 22.74 -12.33
N ARG A 61 -5.71 22.15 -13.54
CA ARG A 61 -6.73 22.43 -14.57
C ARG A 61 -7.93 21.49 -14.52
N ASN A 62 -7.97 20.57 -13.56
CA ASN A 62 -8.97 19.50 -13.47
C ASN A 62 -9.16 18.73 -14.80
N ARG A 63 -8.06 18.49 -15.52
CA ARG A 63 -8.05 17.84 -16.84
C ARG A 63 -7.09 16.66 -16.82
N LEU A 64 -7.54 15.58 -16.20
CA LEU A 64 -6.77 14.34 -16.07
C LEU A 64 -6.88 13.48 -17.34
N ALA A 65 -5.76 12.89 -17.76
CA ALA A 65 -5.75 11.90 -18.82
C ALA A 65 -6.40 10.60 -18.33
N GLN A 66 -7.14 9.91 -19.21
CA GLN A 66 -7.79 8.64 -18.89
C GLN A 66 -6.80 7.48 -18.74
N ALA A 67 -5.63 7.57 -19.40
CA ALA A 67 -4.62 6.53 -19.38
C ALA A 67 -3.21 7.15 -19.41
N TRP A 68 -2.26 6.44 -18.79
CA TRP A 68 -0.86 6.82 -18.69
C TRP A 68 0.02 5.67 -19.20
N LEU A 69 0.86 5.93 -20.18
CA LEU A 69 1.82 4.97 -20.71
C LEU A 69 3.23 5.31 -20.25
N LEU A 70 3.83 4.43 -19.44
CA LEU A 70 5.19 4.59 -18.93
C LEU A 70 6.10 3.60 -19.67
N THR A 71 7.08 4.11 -20.41
CA THR A 71 7.99 3.32 -21.25
C THR A 71 9.45 3.44 -20.79
N GLY A 72 10.34 2.58 -21.32
CA GLY A 72 11.77 2.61 -21.04
C GLY A 72 12.34 1.29 -20.48
N VAL A 73 13.65 1.27 -20.24
CA VAL A 73 14.40 0.07 -19.81
C VAL A 73 14.06 -0.37 -18.38
N ARG A 74 14.48 -1.59 -17.99
CA ARG A 74 14.26 -2.09 -16.62
C ARG A 74 14.96 -1.19 -15.60
N GLY A 75 14.31 -0.94 -14.46
CA GLY A 75 14.92 -0.19 -13.34
C GLY A 75 14.71 1.33 -13.34
N VAL A 76 14.21 1.93 -14.43
CA VAL A 76 13.98 3.40 -14.52
C VAL A 76 12.80 3.93 -13.68
N GLY A 77 12.21 3.10 -12.82
CA GLY A 77 11.15 3.55 -11.92
C GLY A 77 9.73 3.56 -12.47
N LYS A 78 9.44 3.05 -13.68
CA LYS A 78 8.08 3.04 -14.29
C LYS A 78 6.98 2.61 -13.33
N THR A 79 7.13 1.45 -12.68
CA THR A 79 6.12 0.94 -11.75
C THR A 79 6.07 1.73 -10.44
N SER A 80 7.18 2.32 -10.00
CA SER A 80 7.22 3.23 -8.85
C SER A 80 6.47 4.51 -9.17
N THR A 81 6.73 5.12 -10.32
CA THR A 81 6.03 6.31 -10.81
C THR A 81 4.54 6.08 -10.94
N ALA A 82 4.11 4.94 -11.53
CA ALA A 82 2.70 4.58 -11.63
C ALA A 82 2.00 4.56 -10.26
N ARG A 83 2.67 4.02 -9.23
CA ARG A 83 2.15 4.01 -7.86
C ARG A 83 2.02 5.41 -7.28
N ILE A 84 3.01 6.28 -7.49
CA ILE A 84 2.94 7.68 -7.01
C ILE A 84 1.80 8.43 -7.71
N ILE A 85 1.61 8.25 -9.02
CA ILE A 85 0.46 8.81 -9.76
C ILE A 85 -0.85 8.30 -9.17
N ALA A 86 -0.97 7.00 -8.91
CA ALA A 86 -2.18 6.43 -8.31
C ALA A 86 -2.46 7.01 -6.90
N LYS A 87 -1.43 7.24 -6.09
CA LYS A 87 -1.58 7.92 -4.79
C LYS A 87 -2.04 9.36 -4.95
N ALA A 88 -1.41 10.09 -5.85
CA ALA A 88 -1.71 11.49 -6.12
C ALA A 88 -3.17 11.70 -6.53
N LEU A 89 -3.69 10.82 -7.38
CA LEU A 89 -5.07 10.91 -7.88
C LEU A 89 -6.12 10.45 -6.86
N ASN A 90 -5.80 9.47 -6.02
CA ASN A 90 -6.75 8.89 -5.04
C ASN A 90 -6.58 9.44 -3.62
N CYS A 91 -5.72 10.43 -3.41
CA CYS A 91 -5.47 10.99 -2.08
C CYS A 91 -6.72 11.72 -1.59
N THR A 92 -7.25 11.31 -0.43
CA THR A 92 -8.35 11.98 0.26
C THR A 92 -7.85 12.92 1.36
N GLY A 93 -6.53 13.06 1.52
CA GLY A 93 -5.91 13.79 2.63
C GLY A 93 -6.11 13.09 3.99
N PRO A 94 -5.49 13.60 5.06
CA PRO A 94 -5.61 13.02 6.41
C PRO A 94 -7.01 13.15 7.01
N GLY A 95 -7.82 14.11 6.55
CA GLY A 95 -9.18 14.36 7.04
C GLY A 95 -10.30 13.88 6.11
N GLY A 96 -9.99 13.17 5.01
CA GLY A 96 -10.99 12.64 4.08
C GLY A 96 -11.65 13.66 3.15
N THR A 97 -11.34 14.95 3.26
CA THR A 97 -11.93 16.05 2.45
C THR A 97 -11.01 16.53 1.31
N GLY A 98 -9.89 15.85 1.09
CA GLY A 98 -8.93 16.17 0.04
C GLY A 98 -9.35 15.70 -1.34
N GLY A 99 -8.55 16.06 -2.34
CA GLY A 99 -8.73 15.62 -3.72
C GLY A 99 -7.38 15.35 -4.40
N PRO A 100 -7.38 15.17 -5.73
CA PRO A 100 -6.17 14.93 -6.50
C PRO A 100 -5.08 15.97 -6.20
N THR A 101 -3.90 15.52 -5.79
CA THR A 101 -2.81 16.38 -5.34
C THR A 101 -1.46 15.86 -5.81
N THR A 102 -0.53 16.77 -6.11
CA THR A 102 0.87 16.42 -6.40
C THR A 102 1.64 16.02 -5.14
N SER A 103 1.13 16.32 -3.94
CA SER A 103 1.75 15.92 -2.69
C SER A 103 0.83 14.95 -1.94
N PRO A 104 0.91 13.63 -2.21
CA PRO A 104 0.09 12.64 -1.53
C PRO A 104 0.49 12.55 -0.05
N CYS A 105 -0.49 12.51 0.85
CA CYS A 105 -0.22 12.60 2.30
C CYS A 105 0.45 11.35 2.90
N GLY A 106 0.38 10.20 2.25
CA GLY A 106 0.98 8.95 2.72
C GLY A 106 0.27 8.27 3.90
N ALA A 107 -0.70 8.93 4.55
CA ALA A 107 -1.42 8.43 5.72
C ALA A 107 -2.88 8.01 5.44
N CYS A 108 -3.45 8.48 4.33
CA CYS A 108 -4.83 8.15 3.94
C CYS A 108 -4.98 6.67 3.57
N GLU A 109 -6.17 6.09 3.71
CA GLU A 109 -6.42 4.68 3.36
C GLU A 109 -5.99 4.33 1.91
N PRO A 110 -6.35 5.11 0.87
CA PRO A 110 -5.82 4.90 -0.48
C PRO A 110 -4.27 4.98 -0.56
N CYS A 111 -3.69 5.90 0.19
CA CYS A 111 -2.25 6.16 0.20
C CYS A 111 -1.45 4.97 0.77
N VAL A 112 -2.01 4.32 1.79
CA VAL A 112 -1.44 3.16 2.49
C VAL A 112 -1.68 1.88 1.69
N ALA A 113 -2.87 1.72 1.11
CA ALA A 113 -3.22 0.55 0.29
C ALA A 113 -2.31 0.40 -0.96
N ILE A 114 -1.83 1.52 -1.50
CA ILE A 114 -0.94 1.53 -2.68
C ILE A 114 0.52 1.50 -2.19
N ALA A 115 1.18 0.35 -2.14
CA ALA A 115 2.59 0.20 -1.68
C ALA A 115 3.61 -0.04 -2.80
#